data_AF-A0A7Y2CZ40-F1
#
_entry.id   AF-A0A7Y2CZ40-F1
#
_cell.length_a   1.000
_cell.length_b   1.000
_cell.length_c   1.000
_cell.angle_alpha   90.00
_cell.angle_beta   90.00
_cell.angle_gamma   90.00
#
_symmetry.space_group_name_H-M   'P 1'
#
loop_
_entity.id
_entity.type
_entity.pdbx_description
1 polymer ?
#
loop_
_entity_poly.entity_id
_entity_poly.type
_entity_poly.pdbx_seq_one_letter_code
_entity_poly.pdbx_strand_id
1 'polypeptide(L)' 'MRTRAAVALEAGKPLEIMEVELDGPKKGEVLIEIKATGLCHTDEFTRSGD' A
#
# COMPACT_ATOMS: atom_id res chain seq x y z
N MET A 1 -10.10 2.36 -10.36
CA MET A 1 -9.18 3.39 -10.91
C MET A 1 -7.80 2.80 -10.88
N ARG A 2 -7.04 2.91 -11.99
CA ARG A 2 -5.67 2.40 -12.04
C ARG A 2 -4.72 3.36 -11.36
N THR A 3 -3.94 2.84 -10.42
CA THR A 3 -2.93 3.62 -9.70
C THR A 3 -1.73 2.75 -9.35
N ARG A 4 -0.57 3.39 -9.19
CA ARG A 4 0.67 2.72 -8.81
C ARG A 4 0.76 2.58 -7.28
N ALA A 5 1.12 1.39 -6.81
CA ALA A 5 1.30 1.09 -5.39
C ALA A 5 2.55 0.25 -5.13
N ALA A 6 3.04 0.26 -3.89
CA ALA A 6 4.04 -0.68 -3.37
C ALA A 6 3.30 -1.77 -2.59
N VAL A 7 3.41 -3.03 -3.02
CA VAL A 7 2.60 -4.14 -2.51
C VAL A 7 3.52 -5.24 -1.96
N ALA A 8 3.25 -5.68 -0.73
CA ALA A 8 3.84 -6.88 -0.16
C ALA A 8 3.01 -8.10 -0.58
N LEU A 9 3.52 -8.92 -1.51
CA LEU A 9 2.81 -10.13 -1.95
C LEU A 9 2.97 -11.29 -0.96
N GLU A 10 4.13 -11.38 -0.31
CA GLU A 10 4.47 -12.42 0.66
C GLU A 10 5.41 -11.86 1.74
N ALA A 11 5.35 -12.44 2.94
CA ALA A 11 6.26 -12.10 4.03
C ALA A 11 7.73 -12.35 3.64
N GLY A 12 8.62 -11.47 4.10
CA GLY A 12 10.06 -11.54 3.84
C GLY A 12 10.48 -11.03 2.47
N LYS A 13 9.58 -10.92 1.48
CA LYS A 13 9.90 -10.43 0.14
C LYS A 13 9.92 -8.89 0.05
N PRO A 14 10.73 -8.30 -0.85
CA PRO A 14 10.68 -6.86 -1.12
C PRO A 14 9.29 -6.41 -1.55
N LEU A 15 8.96 -5.14 -1.32
CA LEU A 15 7.75 -4.53 -1.88
C LEU A 15 7.86 -4.49 -3.41
N GLU A 16 6.80 -4.90 -4.08
CA GLU A 16 6.70 -4.82 -5.53
C GLU A 16 5.92 -3.58 -5.95
N ILE A 17 6.48 -2.84 -6.90
CA ILE A 17 5.81 -1.69 -7.50
C ILE A 17 4.92 -2.18 -8.65
N MET A 18 3.61 -2.01 -8.52
CA MET A 18 2.67 -2.45 -9.55
C MET A 18 1.45 -1.53 -9.68
N GLU A 19 0.73 -1.69 -10.78
CA GLU A 19 -0.59 -1.07 -10.99
C GLU A 19 -1.66 -1.89 -10.28
N VAL A 20 -2.52 -1.20 -9.53
CA VAL A 20 -3.67 -1.80 -8.84
C VAL A 20 -4.96 -1.11 -9.27
N GLU A 21 -6.07 -1.85 -9.23
CA GLU A 21 -7.41 -1.29 -9.38
C GLU A 21 -7.93 -0.89 -8.00
N LEU A 22 -8.15 0.41 -7.81
CA LEU A 22 -8.73 0.96 -6.60
C LEU A 22 -10.20 1.34 -6.83
N ASP A 23 -11.08 0.78 -6.01
CA ASP A 23 -12.50 1.14 -6.02
C ASP A 23 -12.72 2.58 -5.52
N GLY A 24 -13.84 3.18 -5.94
CA GLY A 24 -14.28 4.47 -5.40
C GLY A 24 -14.69 4.36 -3.92
N PRO A 25 -14.68 5.49 -3.18
CA PRO A 25 -15.06 5.48 -1.77
C PRO A 25 -16.54 5.13 -1.60
N LYS A 26 -16.85 4.31 -0.59
CA LYS A 26 -18.22 3.97 -0.19
C LYS A 26 -18.79 5.01 0.78
N LYS A 27 -20.02 4.79 1.25
CA LYS A 27 -20.68 5.69 2.20
C LYS A 27 -19.87 5.80 3.49
N GLY A 28 -19.40 7.01 3.79
CA GLY A 28 -18.60 7.32 4.98
C GLY A 28 -17.08 7.19 4.77
N GLU A 29 -16.63 6.83 3.57
CA GLU A 29 -15.20 6.75 3.23
C GLU A 29 -14.75 7.99 2.45
N VAL A 30 -13.44 8.25 2.48
CA VAL A 30 -12.79 9.32 1.70
C VAL A 30 -11.67 8.71 0.88
N LEU A 31 -11.60 9.06 -0.40
CA LEU A 31 -10.48 8.72 -1.27
C LEU A 31 -9.45 9.86 -1.24
N ILE A 32 -8.20 9.51 -0.93
CA ILE A 32 -7.11 10.47 -0.73
C ILE A 32 -6.04 10.25 -1.79
N GLU A 33 -5.55 11.34 -2.37
CA GLU A 33 -4.34 11.32 -3.20
C GLU A 33 -3.10 11.54 -2.31
N ILE A 34 -2.27 10.51 -2.19
CA ILE A 34 -1.05 10.57 -1.37
C ILE A 34 0.03 11.38 -2.11
N LYS A 35 0.41 12.54 -1.56
CA LYS A 35 1.47 13.40 -2.11
C LYS A 35 2.87 13.05 -1.58
N ALA A 36 2.96 12.57 -0.35
CA ALA A 36 4.18 12.12 0.30
C ALA A 36 3.85 11.04 1.33
N THR A 37 4.79 10.12 1.56
CA THR A 37 4.69 9.08 2.60
C THR A 37 6.09 8.79 3.16
N GLY A 38 6.14 8.19 4.35
CA GLY A 38 7.36 7.75 5.02
C GLY A 38 7.21 6.31 5.50
N LEU A 39 8.33 5.67 5.82
CA LEU A 39 8.33 4.31 6.38
C LEU A 39 8.49 4.36 7.90
N CYS A 40 7.63 3.62 8.59
CA CYS A 40 7.75 3.30 10.00
C CYS A 40 8.42 1.93 10.17
N HIS A 41 9.03 1.69 11.33
CA HIS A 41 9.53 0.37 11.68
C HIS A 41 8.42 -0.71 11.67
N THR A 42 7.17 -0.33 11.99
CA THR A 42 6.02 -1.25 11.97
C THR A 42 5.69 -1.76 10.56
N ASP A 43 5.93 -0.95 9.54
CA ASP A 43 5.73 -1.37 8.14
C ASP A 43 6.73 -2.49 7.78
N GLU A 44 7.99 -2.32 8.18
CA GLU A 44 9.05 -3.30 7.96
C GLU A 44 8.82 -4.58 8.78
N PHE A 45 8.42 -4.45 10.04
CA PHE A 45 8.04 -5.60 10.87
C PHE A 45 6.97 -6.45 10.17
N THR A 46 5.90 -5.81 9.69
CA THR A 46 4.83 -6.49 8.96
C THR A 46 5.30 -7.10 7.64
N ARG A 47 6.13 -6.38 6.86
CA ARG A 47 6.68 -6.87 5.58
C ARG A 47 7.62 -8.06 5.79
N SER A 48 8.46 -8.02 6.82
CA SER A 48 9.44 -9.07 7.14
C SER A 48 8.76 -10.39 7.54
N GLY A 49 7.63 -10.30 8.26
CA GLY A 49 6.93 -11.46 8.81
C GLY A 49 7.51 -11.99 10.12
N ASP A 50 8.37 -11.20 10.77
CA ASP A 50 8.91 -11.48 12.10
C ASP A 50 7.89 -11.24 13.23
#